data_AF-A0A378QE76-F1
#
_entry.id   AF-A0A378QE76-F1
#
_cell.length_a   1.000
_cell.length_b   1.000
_cell.length_c   1.000
_cell.angle_alpha   90.00
_cell.angle_beta   90.00
_cell.angle_gamma   90.00
#
_symmetry.space_group_name_H-M   'P 1'
#
loop_
_entity.id
_entity.type
_entity.pdbx_description
1 polymer ?
#
loop_
_entity_poly.entity_id
_entity_poly.type
_entity_poly.pdbx_seq_one_letter_code
_entity_poly.pdbx_strand_id
1 'polypeptide(L)'
;MKFLSNLRSKVESWLINDTLNNTSFTNINNDSNSFVEKFGLHQLCLLEMFDAQSQCFYGSDTAGFGFLLKSEQYTQNQYQALSELVHHINAGYGLQITSMESVLLVSVSCNVAFTNTDDVEAMQAVQTKLFELLDACFDVEHLTAQSLINIASDMLYPHRALNGDAEQLIYDDLFFVRDQLANYDDVAVEVKKSSISYQKQQEWFTAIGFGVQRYYDANISPAAEEYQRFIESKLASIQGAKAYFTLGVYKPVKSKKPKEMSLYEHQHRQKLRVYHIFTVVSKEHDATTLTKIATDAIRLFDYQVVPLHNRQLAALFFGLPICLGLGTAEDIYNLRLCKSVDLVHHHDVFPVIYNLVAHNGKEI
;
A
#
# COMPACT_ATOMS: atom_id res chain seq x y z
N MET A 1 -2.18 6.15 -21.77
CA MET A 1 -1.99 7.17 -20.71
C MET A 1 -3.25 7.96 -20.30
N LYS A 2 -4.44 7.84 -20.92
CA LYS A 2 -5.59 8.69 -20.53
C LYS A 2 -6.08 8.41 -19.11
N PHE A 3 -6.05 7.17 -18.63
CA PHE A 3 -6.73 6.84 -17.37
C PHE A 3 -6.01 7.34 -16.10
N LEU A 4 -4.73 7.03 -15.86
CA LEU A 4 -4.04 7.50 -14.65
C LEU A 4 -3.98 9.03 -14.61
N SER A 5 -3.77 9.68 -15.76
CA SER A 5 -3.89 11.13 -15.87
C SER A 5 -5.31 11.62 -15.60
N ASN A 6 -6.35 10.89 -16.02
CA ASN A 6 -7.75 11.22 -15.75
C ASN A 6 -8.11 11.01 -14.27
N LEU A 7 -7.66 9.93 -13.64
CA LEU A 7 -7.87 9.67 -12.22
C LEU A 7 -7.18 10.76 -11.40
N ARG A 8 -5.91 11.07 -11.74
CA ARG A 8 -5.17 12.19 -11.17
C ARG A 8 -5.90 13.52 -11.34
N SER A 9 -6.36 13.84 -12.55
CA SER A 9 -7.09 15.09 -12.81
C SER A 9 -8.41 15.16 -12.04
N LYS A 10 -9.15 14.05 -11.92
CA LYS A 10 -10.39 13.98 -11.11
C LYS A 10 -10.12 14.22 -9.63
N VAL A 11 -9.03 13.63 -9.13
CA VAL A 11 -8.54 13.81 -7.76
C VAL A 11 -8.15 15.26 -7.49
N GLU A 12 -7.34 15.86 -8.36
CA GLU A 12 -6.87 17.23 -8.24
C GLU A 12 -8.06 18.19 -8.26
N SER A 13 -8.97 18.00 -9.21
CA SER A 13 -10.22 18.77 -9.32
C SER A 13 -11.05 18.68 -8.05
N TRP A 14 -11.22 17.48 -7.49
CA TRP A 14 -11.96 17.30 -6.24
C TRP A 14 -11.27 17.98 -5.05
N LEU A 15 -9.96 17.80 -4.88
CA LEU A 15 -9.18 18.42 -3.80
C LEU A 15 -9.22 19.95 -3.88
N ILE A 16 -9.11 20.51 -5.07
CA ILE A 16 -9.23 21.95 -5.32
C ILE A 16 -10.63 22.43 -4.92
N ASN A 17 -11.69 21.73 -5.37
CA ASN A 17 -13.07 22.10 -5.03
C ASN A 17 -13.35 22.04 -3.51
N ASP A 18 -12.86 21.01 -2.80
CA ASP A 18 -13.01 20.87 -1.35
C ASP A 18 -12.24 21.96 -0.59
N THR A 19 -11.06 22.35 -1.08
CA THR A 19 -10.24 23.40 -0.48
C THR A 19 -10.82 24.81 -0.70
N LEU A 20 -11.49 25.04 -1.83
CA LEU A 20 -11.96 26.36 -2.26
C LEU A 20 -13.40 26.72 -1.85
N ASN A 21 -14.19 25.77 -1.31
CA ASN A 21 -15.51 25.98 -0.70
C ASN A 21 -16.34 27.15 -1.28
N ASN A 22 -16.89 27.00 -2.50
CA ASN A 22 -17.88 27.93 -3.07
C ASN A 22 -17.49 29.42 -3.13
N THR A 23 -16.21 29.75 -3.24
CA THR A 23 -15.80 31.10 -3.66
C THR A 23 -15.24 31.06 -5.06
N SER A 24 -15.85 31.84 -5.95
CA SER A 24 -15.50 31.98 -7.36
C SER A 24 -14.13 32.66 -7.51
N PHE A 25 -13.07 31.89 -7.30
CA PHE A 25 -11.71 32.23 -7.72
C PHE A 25 -11.40 31.45 -8.99
N THR A 26 -11.27 32.16 -10.10
CA THR A 26 -10.62 31.64 -11.30
C THR A 26 -9.15 31.41 -10.96
N ASN A 27 -8.73 30.15 -10.96
CA ASN A 27 -7.33 29.79 -10.77
C ASN A 27 -6.54 30.20 -12.03
N ILE A 28 -5.93 31.38 -11.99
CA ILE A 28 -5.13 31.97 -13.08
C ILE A 28 -3.68 31.45 -13.10
N ASN A 29 -3.29 30.63 -12.11
CA ASN A 29 -1.99 30.00 -12.07
C ASN A 29 -2.13 28.56 -12.56
N ASN A 30 -1.55 28.29 -13.72
CA ASN A 30 -1.31 26.94 -14.25
C ASN A 30 -0.97 25.96 -13.12
N ASP A 31 -1.56 24.77 -13.18
CA ASP A 31 -1.36 23.61 -12.29
C ASP A 31 0.05 23.59 -11.69
N SER A 32 0.21 24.17 -10.50
CA SER A 32 1.52 24.19 -9.87
C SER A 32 1.80 22.77 -9.39
N ASN A 33 2.83 22.14 -9.95
CA ASN A 33 3.34 20.82 -9.56
C ASN A 33 3.49 20.65 -8.04
N SER A 34 3.66 21.74 -7.28
CA SER A 34 3.79 21.72 -5.81
C SER A 34 2.64 21.04 -5.06
N PHE A 35 1.42 21.09 -5.57
CA PHE A 35 0.27 20.43 -4.94
C PHE A 35 0.32 18.91 -5.18
N VAL A 36 0.65 18.51 -6.40
CA VAL A 36 0.83 17.10 -6.84
C VAL A 36 2.06 16.46 -6.18
N GLU A 37 3.11 17.23 -5.98
CA GLU A 37 4.32 16.90 -5.21
C GLU A 37 4.00 16.65 -3.73
N LYS A 38 2.96 17.29 -3.19
CA LYS A 38 2.59 17.25 -1.76
C LYS A 38 1.58 16.15 -1.40
N PHE A 39 0.94 15.53 -2.39
CA PHE A 39 -0.07 14.48 -2.20
C PHE A 39 0.29 13.15 -2.89
N GLY A 40 1.57 12.96 -3.27
CA GLY A 40 2.09 11.67 -3.75
C GLY A 40 1.64 11.21 -5.15
N LEU A 41 0.91 12.04 -5.92
CA LEU A 41 0.40 11.63 -7.24
C LEU A 41 1.48 11.45 -8.32
N HIS A 42 2.68 12.01 -8.10
CA HIS A 42 3.87 11.76 -8.92
C HIS A 42 4.48 10.37 -8.68
N GLN A 43 4.02 9.64 -7.65
CA GLN A 43 4.51 8.31 -7.27
C GLN A 43 3.69 7.16 -7.87
N LEU A 44 2.70 7.49 -8.71
CA LEU A 44 1.95 6.54 -9.52
C LEU A 44 2.92 5.83 -10.49
N CYS A 45 3.47 4.71 -10.03
CA CYS A 45 4.42 3.86 -10.75
C CYS A 45 5.66 4.62 -11.24
N LEU A 46 6.54 5.00 -10.30
CA LEU A 46 7.91 5.43 -10.60
C LEU A 46 8.74 4.31 -11.24
N LEU A 47 8.30 3.06 -11.12
CA LEU A 47 8.94 1.93 -11.77
C LEU A 47 8.48 1.86 -13.22
N GLU A 48 9.39 2.23 -14.10
CA GLU A 48 9.16 2.30 -15.54
C GLU A 48 9.60 0.99 -16.20
N MET A 49 10.70 0.42 -15.72
CA MET A 49 11.39 -0.72 -16.33
C MET A 49 11.48 -1.89 -15.36
N PHE A 50 11.53 -3.10 -15.93
CA PHE A 50 11.79 -4.33 -15.21
C PHE A 50 12.96 -5.06 -15.86
N ASP A 51 13.94 -5.46 -15.05
CA ASP A 51 15.04 -6.30 -15.49
C ASP A 51 14.77 -7.75 -15.08
N ALA A 52 14.53 -8.62 -16.06
CA ALA A 52 14.26 -10.03 -15.83
C ALA A 52 15.49 -10.80 -15.30
N GLN A 53 16.72 -10.30 -15.51
CA GLN A 53 17.90 -10.98 -15.00
C GLN A 53 18.07 -10.75 -13.49
N SER A 54 17.95 -9.50 -13.04
CA SER A 54 18.07 -9.16 -11.62
C SER A 54 16.74 -9.23 -10.84
N GLN A 55 15.61 -9.44 -11.53
CA GLN A 55 14.27 -9.41 -10.93
C GLN A 55 14.01 -8.10 -10.16
N CYS A 56 14.55 -6.99 -10.68
CA CYS A 56 14.44 -5.67 -10.09
C CYS A 56 13.67 -4.72 -11.01
N PHE A 57 13.10 -3.70 -10.39
CA PHE A 57 12.37 -2.62 -11.05
C PHE A 57 13.13 -1.32 -10.92
N TYR A 58 13.06 -0.51 -11.97
CA TYR A 58 13.81 0.73 -12.07
C TYR A 58 12.96 1.88 -12.62
N GLY A 59 13.21 3.05 -12.07
CA GLY A 59 12.68 4.35 -12.46
C GLY A 59 13.79 5.39 -12.58
N SER A 60 13.41 6.64 -12.84
CA SER A 60 14.36 7.76 -12.88
C SER A 60 15.12 7.92 -11.56
N ASP A 61 14.40 7.85 -10.44
CA ASP A 61 14.91 8.16 -9.10
C ASP A 61 14.45 7.13 -8.04
N THR A 62 14.03 5.95 -8.49
CA THR A 62 13.55 4.87 -7.61
C THR A 62 13.93 3.52 -8.18
N ALA A 63 14.34 2.61 -7.31
CA ALA A 63 14.53 1.21 -7.64
C ALA A 63 13.92 0.34 -6.55
N GLY A 64 13.59 -0.89 -6.89
CA GLY A 64 13.11 -1.84 -5.91
C GLY A 64 12.86 -3.23 -6.46
N PHE A 65 12.37 -4.10 -5.59
CA PHE A 65 12.08 -5.50 -5.90
C PHE A 65 10.95 -5.99 -5.00
N GLY A 66 10.44 -7.18 -5.28
CA GLY A 66 9.47 -7.81 -4.41
C GLY A 66 9.48 -9.34 -4.48
N PHE A 67 8.73 -9.93 -3.57
CA PHE A 67 8.53 -11.36 -3.41
C PHE A 67 7.05 -11.65 -3.16
N LEU A 68 6.57 -12.72 -3.76
CA LEU A 68 5.28 -13.32 -3.48
C LEU A 68 5.53 -14.52 -2.56
N LEU A 69 4.92 -14.50 -1.38
CA LEU A 69 5.04 -15.55 -0.39
C LEU A 69 3.74 -16.33 -0.31
N LYS A 70 3.82 -17.64 -0.56
CA LYS A 70 2.71 -18.58 -0.39
C LYS A 70 2.95 -19.38 0.89
N SER A 71 1.87 -19.61 1.63
CA SER A 71 1.89 -20.51 2.77
C SER A 71 0.51 -21.12 2.99
N GLU A 72 0.46 -22.42 3.25
CA GLU A 72 -0.77 -23.12 3.61
C GLU A 72 -1.23 -22.77 5.04
N GLN A 73 -0.28 -22.51 5.95
CA GLN A 73 -0.52 -22.09 7.34
C GLN A 73 0.59 -21.15 7.82
N TYR A 74 0.29 -20.27 8.78
CA TYR A 74 1.30 -19.35 9.33
C TYR A 74 1.82 -19.81 10.69
N THR A 75 3.11 -20.15 10.75
CA THR A 75 3.85 -20.59 11.93
C THR A 75 4.54 -19.44 12.63
N GLN A 76 4.88 -19.58 13.92
CA GLN A 76 5.62 -18.55 14.67
C GLN A 76 6.92 -18.09 13.97
N ASN A 77 7.63 -19.01 13.32
CA ASN A 77 8.85 -18.70 12.57
C ASN A 77 8.59 -17.76 11.40
N GLN A 78 7.44 -17.91 10.73
CA GLN A 78 7.02 -17.03 9.63
C GLN A 78 6.66 -15.62 10.12
N TYR A 79 6.01 -15.48 11.28
CA TYR A 79 5.80 -14.15 11.91
C TYR A 79 7.14 -13.49 12.23
N GLN A 80 8.07 -14.26 12.81
CA GLN A 80 9.38 -13.76 13.19
C GLN A 80 10.17 -13.29 11.95
N ALA A 81 10.26 -14.12 10.91
CA ALA A 81 10.94 -13.78 9.67
C ALA A 81 10.43 -12.47 9.05
N LEU A 82 9.10 -12.28 9.01
CA LEU A 82 8.49 -11.05 8.48
C LEU A 82 8.79 -9.82 9.35
N SER A 83 8.82 -9.96 10.67
CA SER A 83 9.19 -8.85 11.57
C SER A 83 10.68 -8.49 11.49
N GLU A 84 11.54 -9.45 11.14
CA GLU A 84 12.98 -9.27 11.04
C GLU A 84 13.44 -8.57 9.75
N LEU A 85 12.63 -8.58 8.68
CA LEU A 85 12.97 -8.00 7.37
C LEU A 85 13.53 -6.56 7.45
N VAL A 86 12.98 -5.73 8.34
CA VAL A 86 13.41 -4.32 8.54
C VAL A 86 14.86 -4.19 9.01
N HIS A 87 15.39 -5.20 9.70
CA HIS A 87 16.78 -5.20 10.16
C HIS A 87 17.76 -5.46 9.01
N HIS A 88 17.30 -6.11 7.94
CA HIS A 88 18.11 -6.49 6.78
C HIS A 88 18.08 -5.46 5.64
N ILE A 89 17.17 -4.48 5.66
CA ILE A 89 17.19 -3.36 4.70
C ILE A 89 18.17 -2.25 5.12
N ASN A 90 18.68 -1.51 4.14
CA ASN A 90 19.57 -0.36 4.38
C ASN A 90 18.80 0.89 4.85
N ALA A 91 19.52 1.87 5.39
CA ALA A 91 18.92 3.18 5.66
C ALA A 91 18.58 3.88 4.33
N GLY A 92 17.44 4.58 4.28
CA GLY A 92 16.86 5.15 3.08
C GLY A 92 15.91 4.21 2.32
N TYR A 93 15.72 2.98 2.79
CA TYR A 93 14.87 2.00 2.15
C TYR A 93 13.49 1.96 2.84
N GLY A 94 12.46 1.70 2.04
CA GLY A 94 11.12 1.34 2.48
C GLY A 94 10.84 -0.14 2.24
N LEU A 95 10.14 -0.75 3.17
CA LEU A 95 9.62 -2.11 3.13
C LEU A 95 8.09 -2.05 3.21
N GLN A 96 7.40 -2.79 2.36
CA GLN A 96 5.95 -2.97 2.41
C GLN A 96 5.61 -4.46 2.45
N ILE A 97 4.69 -4.83 3.33
CA ILE A 97 4.13 -6.18 3.42
C ILE A 97 2.63 -6.05 3.25
N THR A 98 2.11 -6.58 2.15
CA THR A 98 0.70 -6.48 1.77
C THR A 98 0.07 -7.86 1.71
N SER A 99 -1.10 -8.00 2.34
CA SER A 99 -1.89 -9.23 2.28
C SER A 99 -2.91 -9.16 1.15
N MET A 100 -2.93 -10.22 0.34
CA MET A 100 -3.79 -10.33 -0.82
C MET A 100 -4.30 -11.76 -0.95
N GLU A 101 -5.57 -12.00 -0.60
CA GLU A 101 -6.29 -13.29 -0.72
C GLU A 101 -5.50 -14.54 -0.29
N SER A 102 -4.61 -15.06 -1.15
CA SER A 102 -3.81 -16.25 -0.95
C SER A 102 -2.28 -16.04 -0.90
N VAL A 103 -1.78 -14.82 -1.12
CA VAL A 103 -0.36 -14.47 -1.14
C VAL A 103 -0.06 -13.27 -0.23
N LEU A 104 1.11 -13.28 0.43
CA LEU A 104 1.72 -12.08 0.97
C LEU A 104 2.70 -11.49 -0.05
N LEU A 105 2.54 -10.22 -0.37
CA LEU A 105 3.49 -9.46 -1.17
C LEU A 105 4.44 -8.72 -0.25
N VAL A 106 5.71 -9.07 -0.28
CA VAL A 106 6.80 -8.31 0.33
C VAL A 106 7.47 -7.49 -0.76
N SER A 107 7.58 -6.18 -0.57
CA SER A 107 8.29 -5.32 -1.53
C SER A 107 9.21 -4.32 -0.83
N VAL A 108 10.31 -3.99 -1.50
CA VAL A 108 11.31 -3.06 -1.01
C VAL A 108 11.59 -2.02 -2.08
N SER A 109 11.62 -0.76 -1.69
CA SER A 109 11.91 0.38 -2.56
C SER A 109 12.95 1.30 -1.93
N CYS A 110 13.75 1.95 -2.77
CA CYS A 110 14.75 2.93 -2.37
C CYS A 110 14.84 4.06 -3.41
N ASN A 111 15.23 5.25 -2.95
CA ASN A 111 15.48 6.39 -3.83
C ASN A 111 16.87 6.27 -4.45
N VAL A 112 16.94 5.61 -5.59
CA VAL A 112 18.17 5.32 -6.32
C VAL A 112 17.93 5.61 -7.79
N ALA A 113 18.83 6.37 -8.41
CA ALA A 113 18.88 6.47 -9.86
C ALA A 113 19.51 5.19 -10.42
N PHE A 114 18.89 4.57 -11.42
CA PHE A 114 19.37 3.31 -12.02
C PHE A 114 20.81 3.39 -12.57
N THR A 115 21.32 4.60 -12.77
CA THR A 115 22.68 4.88 -13.25
C THR A 115 23.76 4.74 -12.17
N ASN A 116 23.40 4.58 -10.88
CA ASN A 116 24.37 4.38 -9.81
C ASN A 116 24.61 2.90 -9.53
N THR A 117 25.70 2.34 -10.07
CA THR A 117 26.05 0.93 -9.93
C THR A 117 26.18 0.47 -8.48
N ASP A 118 26.84 1.26 -7.62
CA ASP A 118 27.06 0.89 -6.22
C ASP A 118 25.73 0.73 -5.45
N ASP A 119 24.77 1.61 -5.73
CA ASP A 119 23.45 1.55 -5.11
C ASP A 119 22.62 0.36 -5.65
N VAL A 120 22.77 0.02 -6.93
CA VAL A 120 22.13 -1.16 -7.54
C VAL A 120 22.68 -2.45 -6.94
N GLU A 121 24.00 -2.57 -6.80
CA GLU A 121 24.66 -3.72 -6.15
C GLU A 121 24.22 -3.84 -4.68
N ALA A 122 24.15 -2.72 -3.96
CA ALA A 122 23.66 -2.71 -2.58
C ALA A 122 22.19 -3.18 -2.48
N MET A 123 21.34 -2.77 -3.42
CA MET A 123 19.95 -3.22 -3.49
C MET A 123 19.86 -4.73 -3.75
N GLN A 124 20.62 -5.25 -4.71
CA GLN A 124 20.68 -6.69 -5.04
C GLN A 124 21.21 -7.53 -3.86
N ALA A 125 22.17 -7.00 -3.11
CA ALA A 125 22.63 -7.65 -1.89
C ALA A 125 21.55 -7.71 -0.80
N VAL A 126 20.71 -6.68 -0.67
CA VAL A 126 19.54 -6.72 0.23
C VAL A 126 18.51 -7.72 -0.29
N GLN A 127 18.19 -7.70 -1.60
CA GLN A 127 17.27 -8.66 -2.23
C GLN A 127 17.67 -10.11 -1.93
N THR A 128 18.94 -10.45 -2.13
CA THR A 128 19.46 -11.80 -1.88
C THR A 128 19.28 -12.21 -0.42
N LYS A 129 19.64 -11.33 0.52
CA LYS A 129 19.50 -11.61 1.97
C LYS A 129 18.04 -11.81 2.39
N LEU A 130 17.14 -10.99 1.87
CA LEU A 130 15.71 -11.10 2.19
C LEU A 130 15.11 -12.36 1.57
N PHE A 131 15.52 -12.72 0.35
CA PHE A 131 15.11 -13.97 -0.28
C PHE A 131 15.53 -15.17 0.58
N GLU A 132 16.81 -15.27 0.98
CA GLU A 132 17.30 -16.36 1.84
C GLU A 132 16.54 -16.47 3.16
N LEU A 133 16.24 -15.34 3.81
CA LEU A 133 15.49 -15.32 5.07
C LEU A 133 14.04 -15.81 4.87
N LEU A 134 13.41 -15.43 3.76
CA LEU A 134 12.02 -15.79 3.47
C LEU A 134 11.91 -17.24 2.98
N ASP A 135 12.81 -17.69 2.10
CA ASP A 135 12.84 -19.04 1.51
C ASP A 135 13.06 -20.13 2.57
N ALA A 136 13.69 -19.78 3.70
CA ALA A 136 13.80 -20.68 4.85
C ALA A 136 12.45 -21.02 5.51
N CYS A 137 11.40 -20.22 5.28
CA CYS A 137 10.13 -20.28 6.00
C CYS A 137 8.89 -20.24 5.09
N PHE A 138 9.01 -19.88 3.82
CA PHE A 138 7.91 -19.67 2.87
C PHE A 138 8.20 -20.35 1.53
N ASP A 139 7.17 -20.59 0.73
CA ASP A 139 7.34 -20.76 -0.71
C ASP A 139 7.43 -19.37 -1.35
N VAL A 140 8.61 -19.04 -1.91
CA VAL A 140 8.98 -17.68 -2.32
C VAL A 140 9.17 -17.60 -3.82
N GLU A 141 8.41 -16.71 -4.46
CA GLU A 141 8.59 -16.34 -5.86
C GLU A 141 9.03 -14.89 -5.96
N HIS A 142 9.92 -14.57 -6.92
CA HIS A 142 10.22 -13.18 -7.24
C HIS A 142 9.00 -12.48 -7.85
N LEU A 143 8.76 -11.23 -7.46
CA LEU A 143 7.73 -10.41 -8.08
C LEU A 143 8.17 -10.03 -9.52
N THR A 144 7.46 -10.57 -10.50
CA THR A 144 7.66 -10.23 -11.91
C THR A 144 6.87 -8.99 -12.31
N ALA A 145 7.24 -8.35 -13.43
CA ALA A 145 6.45 -7.24 -13.99
C ALA A 145 5.00 -7.62 -14.27
N GLN A 146 4.75 -8.82 -14.81
CA GLN A 146 3.40 -9.31 -15.03
C GLN A 146 2.61 -9.43 -13.72
N SER A 147 3.24 -9.94 -12.66
CA SER A 147 2.61 -10.01 -11.34
C SER A 147 2.30 -8.62 -10.80
N LEU A 148 3.25 -7.69 -10.91
CA LEU A 148 3.10 -6.31 -10.45
C LEU A 148 1.93 -5.60 -11.17
N ILE A 149 1.83 -5.68 -12.51
CA ILE A 149 0.75 -4.99 -13.23
C ILE A 149 -0.63 -5.54 -12.90
N ASN A 150 -0.76 -6.86 -12.67
CA ASN A 150 -2.03 -7.47 -12.28
C ASN A 150 -2.40 -7.08 -10.85
N ILE A 151 -1.47 -7.20 -9.90
CA ILE A 151 -1.67 -6.83 -8.49
C ILE A 151 -2.03 -5.35 -8.36
N ALA A 152 -1.24 -4.46 -8.96
CA ALA A 152 -1.49 -3.03 -8.90
C ALA A 152 -2.82 -2.67 -9.57
N SER A 153 -3.19 -3.37 -10.65
CA SER A 153 -4.51 -3.19 -11.27
C SER A 153 -5.63 -3.64 -10.34
N ASP A 154 -5.52 -4.78 -9.67
CA ASP A 154 -6.59 -5.24 -8.75
C ASP A 154 -6.75 -4.31 -7.55
N MET A 155 -5.66 -3.76 -7.03
CA MET A 155 -5.70 -2.75 -5.96
C MET A 155 -6.33 -1.43 -6.43
N LEU A 156 -6.02 -0.98 -7.66
CA LEU A 156 -6.52 0.28 -8.23
C LEU A 156 -7.91 0.17 -8.86
N TYR A 157 -8.36 -1.03 -9.22
CA TYR A 157 -9.62 -1.29 -9.91
C TYR A 157 -10.48 -2.29 -9.12
N PRO A 158 -11.34 -1.77 -8.22
CA PRO A 158 -12.33 -2.54 -7.48
C PRO A 158 -13.08 -3.61 -8.27
N HIS A 159 -13.50 -3.28 -9.49
CA HIS A 159 -14.25 -4.21 -10.32
C HIS A 159 -13.41 -5.41 -10.80
N ARG A 160 -12.09 -5.25 -11.00
CA ARG A 160 -11.19 -6.38 -11.29
C ARG A 160 -11.00 -7.23 -10.05
N ALA A 161 -10.74 -6.59 -8.91
CA ALA A 161 -10.60 -7.30 -7.65
C ALA A 161 -11.83 -8.16 -7.39
N LEU A 162 -13.06 -7.64 -7.51
CA LEU A 162 -14.26 -8.39 -7.14
C LEU A 162 -14.75 -9.39 -8.20
N ASN A 163 -14.38 -9.25 -9.46
CA ASN A 163 -14.80 -10.16 -10.53
C ASN A 163 -13.66 -11.11 -10.87
N GLY A 164 -13.74 -12.36 -10.38
CA GLY A 164 -12.71 -13.39 -10.55
C GLY A 164 -12.40 -13.80 -12.00
N ASP A 165 -13.18 -13.32 -12.98
CA ASP A 165 -12.99 -13.58 -14.41
C ASP A 165 -12.24 -12.44 -15.14
N ALA A 166 -11.63 -11.50 -14.40
CA ALA A 166 -10.85 -10.44 -15.03
C ALA A 166 -9.66 -11.05 -15.82
N GLU A 167 -9.59 -10.77 -17.12
CA GLU A 167 -8.46 -11.21 -17.95
C GLU A 167 -7.13 -10.76 -17.32
N GLN A 168 -6.21 -11.71 -17.20
CA GLN A 168 -4.85 -11.43 -16.76
C GLN A 168 -4.17 -10.53 -17.79
N LEU A 169 -3.56 -9.47 -17.28
CA LEU A 169 -2.72 -8.60 -18.08
C LEU A 169 -1.42 -9.34 -18.40
N ILE A 170 -0.98 -9.24 -19.66
CA ILE A 170 0.29 -9.80 -20.13
C ILE A 170 1.30 -8.66 -20.19
N TYR A 171 2.48 -8.88 -19.63
CA TYR A 171 3.55 -7.89 -19.69
C TYR A 171 4.31 -7.97 -21.03
N ASP A 172 4.53 -6.82 -21.63
CA ASP A 172 5.30 -6.57 -22.84
C ASP A 172 6.48 -5.64 -22.50
N ASP A 173 7.70 -6.11 -22.70
CA ASP A 173 8.93 -5.39 -22.34
C ASP A 173 9.21 -4.17 -23.24
N LEU A 174 8.51 -4.04 -24.37
CA LEU A 174 8.57 -2.86 -25.25
C LEU A 174 7.88 -1.63 -24.64
N PHE A 175 7.10 -1.81 -23.58
CA PHE A 175 6.35 -0.75 -22.92
C PHE A 175 6.75 -0.61 -21.45
N PHE A 176 6.61 0.59 -20.91
CA PHE A 176 6.82 0.79 -19.49
C PHE A 176 5.78 0.03 -18.67
N VAL A 177 6.19 -0.49 -17.52
CA VAL A 177 5.32 -1.25 -16.60
C VAL A 177 4.05 -0.45 -16.25
N ARG A 178 4.21 0.85 -15.94
CA ARG A 178 3.10 1.75 -15.61
C ARG A 178 2.06 1.93 -16.72
N ASP A 179 2.47 1.75 -17.98
CA ASP A 179 1.60 1.97 -19.14
C ASP A 179 0.74 0.75 -19.45
N GLN A 180 1.01 -0.36 -18.78
CA GLN A 180 0.37 -1.67 -19.01
C GLN A 180 -0.61 -2.06 -17.90
N LEU A 181 -0.90 -1.15 -16.96
CA LEU A 181 -2.02 -1.30 -16.04
C LEU A 181 -3.35 -1.30 -16.80
N ALA A 182 -4.35 -2.00 -16.30
CA ALA A 182 -5.62 -2.16 -17.00
C ALA A 182 -6.20 -0.81 -17.45
N ASN A 183 -6.50 -0.66 -18.74
CA ASN A 183 -7.15 0.53 -19.28
C ASN A 183 -8.61 0.21 -19.60
N TYR A 184 -9.54 0.71 -18.79
CA TYR A 184 -10.97 0.54 -19.05
C TYR A 184 -11.58 1.86 -19.51
N ASP A 185 -11.67 2.02 -20.82
CA ASP A 185 -12.31 3.19 -21.44
C ASP A 185 -13.83 3.23 -21.16
N ASP A 186 -14.43 2.13 -20.70
CA ASP A 186 -15.87 1.96 -20.39
C ASP A 186 -16.22 2.09 -18.90
N VAL A 187 -15.26 2.40 -18.02
CA VAL A 187 -15.50 2.53 -16.58
C VAL A 187 -15.61 4.00 -16.18
N ALA A 188 -16.79 4.40 -15.71
CA ALA A 188 -16.96 5.71 -15.09
C ALA A 188 -16.39 5.69 -13.66
N VAL A 189 -15.59 6.69 -13.31
CA VAL A 189 -14.99 6.79 -11.97
C VAL A 189 -15.48 8.05 -11.27
N GLU A 190 -16.02 7.88 -10.08
CA GLU A 190 -16.43 8.92 -9.14
C GLU A 190 -15.48 8.94 -7.94
N VAL A 191 -14.88 10.10 -7.66
CA VAL A 191 -13.96 10.29 -6.54
C VAL A 191 -14.65 11.15 -5.49
N LYS A 192 -14.79 10.63 -4.27
CA LYS A 192 -15.33 11.32 -3.10
C LYS A 192 -14.28 11.42 -2.00
N LYS A 193 -14.57 12.24 -0.99
CA LYS A 193 -13.78 12.34 0.24
C LYS A 193 -13.68 11.04 1.04
N SER A 194 -14.69 10.19 0.90
CA SER A 194 -14.91 8.96 1.67
C SER A 194 -15.05 7.69 0.80
N SER A 195 -15.00 7.78 -0.53
CA SER A 195 -14.72 6.61 -1.37
C SER A 195 -14.15 6.95 -2.75
N ILE A 196 -13.64 5.94 -3.46
CA ILE A 196 -13.59 5.93 -4.93
C ILE A 196 -14.57 4.88 -5.44
N SER A 197 -15.49 5.29 -6.31
CA SER A 197 -16.51 4.42 -6.88
C SER A 197 -16.30 4.27 -8.39
N TYR A 198 -16.44 3.06 -8.88
CA TYR A 198 -16.26 2.68 -10.28
C TYR A 198 -17.60 2.12 -10.77
N GLN A 199 -18.09 2.61 -11.90
CA GLN A 199 -19.29 2.11 -12.53
C GLN A 199 -18.91 1.38 -13.82
N LYS A 200 -19.27 0.10 -13.91
CA LYS A 200 -19.10 -0.73 -15.10
C LYS A 200 -20.41 -1.43 -15.41
N GLN A 201 -20.93 -1.29 -16.62
CA GLN A 201 -22.17 -1.95 -17.06
C GLN A 201 -23.34 -1.78 -16.06
N GLN A 202 -23.50 -0.56 -15.51
CA GLN A 202 -24.51 -0.19 -14.50
C GLN A 202 -24.29 -0.74 -13.07
N GLU A 203 -23.29 -1.59 -12.84
CA GLU A 203 -22.88 -1.99 -11.49
C GLU A 203 -21.87 -1.02 -10.89
N TRP A 204 -21.96 -0.80 -9.57
CA TRP A 204 -21.03 0.04 -8.82
C TRP A 204 -20.08 -0.80 -7.98
N PHE A 205 -18.84 -0.35 -7.91
CA PHE A 205 -17.77 -0.95 -7.12
C PHE A 205 -17.07 0.16 -6.34
N THR A 206 -17.04 0.05 -5.02
CA THR A 206 -16.55 1.11 -4.14
C THR A 206 -15.32 0.63 -3.39
N ALA A 207 -14.25 1.42 -3.44
CA ALA A 207 -13.09 1.30 -2.58
C ALA A 207 -13.12 2.36 -1.48
N ILE A 208 -12.81 1.93 -0.26
CA ILE A 208 -12.58 2.81 0.88
C ILE A 208 -11.27 2.45 1.57
N GLY A 209 -10.60 3.49 2.07
CA GLY A 209 -9.29 3.38 2.66
C GLY A 209 -9.22 3.95 4.08
N PHE A 210 -8.47 3.26 4.93
CA PHE A 210 -8.30 3.57 6.34
C PHE A 210 -6.82 3.65 6.69
N GLY A 211 -6.49 4.63 7.53
CA GLY A 211 -5.19 4.70 8.20
C GLY A 211 -5.34 4.23 9.63
N VAL A 212 -4.34 3.51 10.12
CA VAL A 212 -4.35 3.00 11.49
C VAL A 212 -3.76 4.04 12.43
N GLN A 213 -4.58 4.54 13.35
CA GLN A 213 -4.18 5.54 14.33
C GLN A 213 -3.60 4.91 15.59
N ARG A 214 -4.23 3.83 16.07
CA ARG A 214 -3.79 3.12 17.26
C ARG A 214 -3.58 1.65 16.91
N TYR A 215 -2.40 1.15 17.29
CA TYR A 215 -2.09 -0.27 17.26
C TYR A 215 -2.55 -0.86 18.59
N TYR A 216 -2.50 -2.19 18.70
CA TYR A 216 -2.70 -2.88 19.97
C TYR A 216 -2.00 -2.15 21.12
N ASP A 217 -2.61 -2.14 22.29
CA ASP A 217 -1.87 -1.77 23.49
C ASP A 217 -0.62 -2.66 23.56
N ALA A 218 0.56 -2.09 23.81
CA ALA A 218 1.81 -2.85 23.84
C ALA A 218 1.79 -4.01 24.86
N ASN A 219 0.84 -3.96 25.81
CA ASN A 219 0.62 -4.99 26.82
C ASN A 219 -0.40 -6.08 26.41
N ILE A 220 -1.01 -5.97 25.22
CA ILE A 220 -2.01 -6.90 24.71
C ILE A 220 -1.49 -7.53 23.41
N SER A 221 -1.24 -8.84 23.43
CA SER A 221 -1.13 -9.64 22.21
C SER A 221 -2.48 -10.30 21.96
N PRO A 222 -3.19 -9.96 20.86
CA PRO A 222 -4.43 -10.62 20.51
C PRO A 222 -4.20 -12.13 20.36
N ALA A 223 -5.08 -12.94 20.93
CA ALA A 223 -5.00 -14.37 20.67
C ALA A 223 -5.44 -14.64 19.22
N ALA A 224 -4.81 -15.64 18.59
CA ALA A 224 -5.13 -16.08 17.22
C ALA A 224 -6.64 -16.28 17.00
N GLU A 225 -7.29 -16.89 17.99
CA GLU A 225 -8.72 -17.24 18.01
C GLU A 225 -9.63 -16.00 18.02
N GLU A 226 -9.18 -14.89 18.62
CA GLU A 226 -9.97 -13.66 18.67
C GLU A 226 -9.99 -13.00 17.29
N TYR A 227 -8.84 -12.95 16.61
CA TYR A 227 -8.73 -12.36 15.28
C TYR A 227 -9.42 -13.22 14.21
N GLN A 228 -9.35 -14.54 14.32
CA GLN A 228 -10.09 -15.47 13.47
C GLN A 228 -11.62 -15.25 13.57
N ARG A 229 -12.16 -15.04 14.78
CA ARG A 229 -13.59 -14.73 14.95
C ARG A 229 -14.02 -13.42 14.27
N PHE A 230 -13.17 -12.40 14.26
CA PHE A 230 -13.45 -11.14 13.55
C PHE A 230 -13.57 -11.34 12.05
N ILE A 231 -12.60 -12.05 11.50
CA ILE A 231 -12.54 -12.40 10.09
C ILE A 231 -13.80 -13.17 9.65
N GLU A 232 -14.10 -14.26 10.35
CA GLU A 232 -15.12 -15.23 9.93
C GLU A 232 -16.54 -14.69 10.11
N SER A 233 -16.76 -13.83 11.11
CA SER A 233 -18.11 -13.36 11.46
C SER A 233 -18.44 -11.95 10.98
N LYS A 234 -17.44 -11.07 10.78
CA LYS A 234 -17.68 -9.64 10.51
C LYS A 234 -17.21 -9.19 9.13
N LEU A 235 -16.00 -9.55 8.69
CA LEU A 235 -15.60 -9.26 7.30
C LEU A 235 -16.42 -10.06 6.29
N ALA A 236 -16.72 -11.33 6.60
CA ALA A 236 -17.64 -12.15 5.81
C ALA A 236 -19.07 -11.58 5.71
N SER A 237 -19.49 -10.71 6.65
CA SER A 237 -20.80 -10.03 6.61
C SER A 237 -20.87 -8.93 5.54
N ILE A 238 -19.72 -8.51 5.00
CA ILE A 238 -19.65 -7.59 3.86
C ILE A 238 -19.68 -8.44 2.57
N GLN A 239 -20.89 -8.71 2.07
CA GLN A 239 -21.09 -9.61 0.93
C GLN A 239 -20.30 -9.15 -0.29
N GLY A 240 -19.44 -10.04 -0.81
CA GLY A 240 -18.61 -9.78 -2.00
C GLY A 240 -17.53 -8.73 -1.80
N ALA A 241 -17.11 -8.42 -0.57
CA ALA A 241 -16.00 -7.51 -0.32
C ALA A 241 -14.63 -8.20 -0.29
N LYS A 242 -13.60 -7.46 -0.72
CA LYS A 242 -12.18 -7.82 -0.58
C LYS A 242 -11.47 -6.81 0.32
N ALA A 243 -10.53 -7.30 1.11
CA ALA A 243 -9.76 -6.53 2.07
C ALA A 243 -8.26 -6.66 1.80
N TYR A 244 -7.56 -5.53 1.77
CA TYR A 244 -6.10 -5.48 1.70
C TYR A 244 -5.57 -4.79 2.95
N PHE A 245 -4.67 -5.46 3.66
CA PHE A 245 -3.87 -4.84 4.71
C PHE A 245 -2.43 -4.70 4.25
N THR A 246 -1.90 -3.47 4.30
CA THR A 246 -0.50 -3.16 4.04
C THR A 246 0.14 -2.62 5.32
N LEU A 247 1.21 -3.27 5.77
CA LEU A 247 2.19 -2.71 6.69
C LEU A 247 3.29 -2.04 5.85
N GLY A 248 3.63 -0.80 6.14
CA GLY A 248 4.78 -0.15 5.55
C GLY A 248 5.75 0.36 6.61
N VAL A 249 7.04 0.17 6.35
CA VAL A 249 8.14 0.51 7.24
C VAL A 249 9.22 1.25 6.45
N TYR A 250 9.45 2.51 6.80
CA TYR A 250 10.55 3.30 6.22
C TYR A 250 11.69 3.46 7.24
N LYS A 251 12.91 3.15 6.82
CA LYS A 251 14.14 3.27 7.64
C LYS A 251 14.88 4.56 7.27
N PRO A 252 14.82 5.63 8.06
CA PRO A 252 15.40 6.91 7.65
C PRO A 252 16.93 6.89 7.56
N VAL A 253 17.47 7.68 6.63
CA VAL A 253 18.91 7.99 6.60
C VAL A 253 19.26 8.88 7.79
N LYS A 254 20.36 8.53 8.47
CA LYS A 254 20.88 9.36 9.57
C LYS A 254 21.27 10.74 9.03
N SER A 255 20.75 11.80 9.62
CA SER A 255 21.04 13.17 9.20
C SER A 255 21.32 14.09 10.38
N LYS A 256 21.94 15.24 10.10
CA LYS A 256 22.12 16.30 11.12
C LYS A 256 20.79 17.03 11.33
N LYS A 257 20.54 17.45 12.57
CA LYS A 257 19.36 18.25 12.93
C LYS A 257 19.29 19.53 12.06
N PRO A 258 18.20 19.74 11.30
CA PRO A 258 17.98 21.02 10.63
C PRO A 258 17.93 22.18 11.64
N LYS A 259 18.36 23.38 11.23
CA LYS A 259 18.41 24.56 12.11
C LYS A 259 17.04 24.90 12.70
N GLU A 260 16.01 24.84 11.87
CA GLU A 260 14.63 25.23 12.20
C GLU A 260 13.82 24.12 12.89
N MET A 261 14.36 22.91 12.98
CA MET A 261 13.66 21.75 13.58
C MET A 261 14.02 21.58 15.05
N SER A 262 13.02 21.28 15.89
CA SER A 262 13.26 20.92 17.29
C SER A 262 14.09 19.64 17.40
N LEU A 263 14.87 19.49 18.49
CA LEU A 263 15.64 18.27 18.73
C LEU A 263 14.72 17.04 18.85
N TYR A 264 13.59 17.21 19.52
CA TYR A 264 12.58 16.16 19.71
C TYR A 264 12.01 15.65 18.38
N GLU A 265 11.58 16.56 17.51
CA GLU A 265 11.04 16.20 16.20
C GLU A 265 12.10 15.51 15.34
N HIS A 266 13.33 16.03 15.36
CA HIS A 266 14.42 15.42 14.61
C HIS A 266 14.67 13.98 15.07
N GLN A 267 14.78 13.74 16.38
CA GLN A 267 14.96 12.40 16.93
C GLN A 267 13.83 11.45 16.50
N HIS A 268 12.58 11.90 16.50
CA HIS A 268 11.44 11.10 16.02
C HIS A 268 11.54 10.77 14.53
N ARG A 269 11.97 11.72 13.70
CA ARG A 269 12.14 11.53 12.24
C ARG A 269 13.30 10.60 11.88
N GLN A 270 14.19 10.30 12.82
CA GLN A 270 15.34 9.39 12.67
C GLN A 270 15.04 7.93 13.08
N LYS A 271 13.87 7.68 13.68
CA LYS A 271 13.39 6.33 14.03
C LYS A 271 12.66 5.66 12.86
N LEU A 272 12.45 4.34 12.92
CA LEU A 272 11.65 3.61 11.94
C LEU A 272 10.25 4.22 11.88
N ARG A 273 9.76 4.51 10.68
CA ARG A 273 8.41 5.02 10.46
C ARG A 273 7.52 3.87 10.04
N VAL A 274 6.57 3.50 10.89
CA VAL A 274 5.68 2.35 10.69
C VAL A 274 4.24 2.82 10.53
N TYR A 275 3.61 2.43 9.43
CA TYR A 275 2.20 2.73 9.15
C TYR A 275 1.46 1.48 8.71
N HIS A 276 0.15 1.52 8.86
CA HIS A 276 -0.74 0.52 8.26
C HIS A 276 -1.85 1.19 7.49
N ILE A 277 -2.15 0.58 6.35
CA ILE A 277 -3.30 0.89 5.54
C ILE A 277 -4.21 -0.33 5.49
N PHE A 278 -5.49 -0.07 5.68
CA PHE A 278 -6.54 -1.05 5.42
C PHE A 278 -7.43 -0.53 4.29
N THR A 279 -7.58 -1.32 3.25
CA THR A 279 -8.42 -0.99 2.09
C THR A 279 -9.52 -2.03 1.98
N VAL A 280 -10.77 -1.57 1.86
CA VAL A 280 -11.93 -2.42 1.61
C VAL A 280 -12.53 -2.07 0.27
N VAL A 281 -12.83 -3.11 -0.50
CA VAL A 281 -13.45 -3.03 -1.81
C VAL A 281 -14.77 -3.79 -1.76
N SER A 282 -15.88 -3.24 -2.23
CA SER A 282 -17.20 -3.90 -2.23
C SER A 282 -18.09 -3.45 -3.38
N LYS A 283 -19.14 -4.22 -3.71
CA LYS A 283 -20.24 -3.78 -4.58
C LYS A 283 -21.21 -2.81 -3.87
N GLU A 284 -21.08 -2.62 -2.56
CA GLU A 284 -21.84 -1.61 -1.81
C GLU A 284 -21.52 -0.20 -2.35
N HIS A 285 -22.54 0.50 -2.85
CA HIS A 285 -22.38 1.85 -3.38
C HIS A 285 -22.34 2.90 -2.25
N ASP A 286 -23.03 2.67 -1.13
CA ASP A 286 -23.01 3.58 0.00
C ASP A 286 -21.72 3.43 0.82
N ALA A 287 -20.76 4.31 0.52
CA ALA A 287 -19.51 4.42 1.25
C ALA A 287 -19.68 4.66 2.76
N THR A 288 -20.79 5.28 3.20
CA THR A 288 -21.05 5.54 4.63
C THR A 288 -21.34 4.24 5.35
N THR A 289 -22.23 3.42 4.78
CA THR A 289 -22.53 2.08 5.29
C THR A 289 -21.29 1.20 5.28
N LEU A 290 -20.56 1.15 4.16
CA LEU A 290 -19.31 0.37 4.07
C LEU A 290 -18.27 0.83 5.10
N THR A 291 -18.12 2.14 5.29
CA THR A 291 -17.21 2.72 6.30
C THR A 291 -17.59 2.27 7.69
N LYS A 292 -18.88 2.37 8.06
CA LYS A 292 -19.37 1.96 9.38
C LYS A 292 -19.06 0.48 9.64
N ILE A 293 -19.43 -0.39 8.70
CA ILE A 293 -19.22 -1.84 8.84
C ILE A 293 -17.73 -2.16 9.01
N ALA A 294 -16.87 -1.58 8.16
CA ALA A 294 -15.42 -1.77 8.23
C ALA A 294 -14.81 -1.26 9.56
N THR A 295 -15.23 -0.09 10.04
CA THR A 295 -14.74 0.46 11.32
C THR A 295 -15.22 -0.34 12.53
N ASP A 296 -16.48 -0.78 12.54
CA ASP A 296 -17.05 -1.56 13.65
C ASP A 296 -16.40 -2.94 13.74
N ALA A 297 -16.04 -3.52 12.60
CA ALA A 297 -15.33 -4.78 12.55
C ALA A 297 -13.94 -4.63 13.22
N ILE A 298 -13.14 -3.62 12.85
CA ILE A 298 -11.75 -3.50 13.30
C ILE A 298 -11.61 -3.03 14.76
N ARG A 299 -12.55 -2.21 15.26
CA ARG A 299 -12.53 -1.66 16.62
C ARG A 299 -12.44 -2.70 17.75
N LEU A 300 -12.78 -3.96 17.48
CA LEU A 300 -12.86 -5.03 18.50
C LEU A 300 -11.51 -5.42 19.12
N PHE A 301 -10.37 -5.01 18.56
CA PHE A 301 -9.05 -5.44 19.06
C PHE A 301 -8.17 -4.31 19.61
N ASP A 302 -8.75 -3.19 20.03
CA ASP A 302 -8.01 -1.94 20.32
C ASP A 302 -7.19 -1.40 19.13
N TYR A 303 -7.24 -2.07 17.98
CA TYR A 303 -6.75 -1.61 16.70
C TYR A 303 -7.72 -0.55 16.21
N GLN A 304 -7.33 0.72 16.30
CA GLN A 304 -8.20 1.83 15.93
C GLN A 304 -7.81 2.33 14.56
N VAL A 305 -8.68 2.06 13.59
CA VAL A 305 -8.66 2.69 12.29
C VAL A 305 -9.46 3.99 12.32
N VAL A 306 -9.03 4.93 11.50
CA VAL A 306 -9.88 6.04 11.08
C VAL A 306 -10.05 6.04 9.58
N PRO A 307 -11.24 6.39 9.09
CA PRO A 307 -11.38 6.73 7.69
C PRO A 307 -10.44 7.88 7.38
N LEU A 308 -9.74 7.80 6.26
CA LEU A 308 -8.92 8.89 5.76
C LEU A 308 -9.80 9.96 5.12
N HIS A 309 -10.65 10.61 5.92
CA HIS A 309 -11.45 11.75 5.46
C HIS A 309 -10.48 12.85 4.99
N ASN A 310 -10.50 13.14 3.69
CA ASN A 310 -9.61 14.02 2.90
C ASN A 310 -8.47 13.35 2.11
N ARG A 311 -8.19 12.07 2.32
CA ARG A 311 -6.90 11.46 1.90
C ARG A 311 -7.02 9.99 1.53
N GLN A 312 -8.05 9.61 0.80
CA GLN A 312 -8.28 8.18 0.50
C GLN A 312 -7.39 7.62 -0.58
N LEU A 313 -6.90 8.49 -1.45
CA LEU A 313 -5.85 8.17 -2.41
C LEU A 313 -4.60 7.64 -1.71
N ALA A 314 -4.31 8.15 -0.52
CA ALA A 314 -3.20 7.67 0.27
C ALA A 314 -3.38 6.18 0.64
N ALA A 315 -4.60 5.69 0.86
CA ALA A 315 -4.78 4.25 1.13
C ALA A 315 -4.56 3.39 -0.12
N LEU A 316 -5.05 3.82 -1.28
CA LEU A 316 -4.79 3.08 -2.52
C LEU A 316 -3.31 3.15 -2.90
N PHE A 317 -2.68 4.33 -2.79
CA PHE A 317 -1.30 4.55 -3.22
C PHE A 317 -0.26 4.06 -2.24
N PHE A 318 -0.38 4.32 -0.93
CA PHE A 318 0.56 3.80 0.06
C PHE A 318 0.43 2.30 0.27
N GLY A 319 -0.66 1.72 -0.24
CA GLY A 319 -0.86 0.27 -0.34
C GLY A 319 -0.15 -0.36 -1.55
N LEU A 320 0.14 0.40 -2.61
CA LEU A 320 0.79 -0.14 -3.81
C LEU A 320 2.20 -0.65 -3.48
N PRO A 321 2.63 -1.77 -4.08
CA PRO A 321 3.97 -2.28 -3.86
C PRO A 321 5.04 -1.39 -4.49
N ILE A 322 6.25 -1.48 -3.92
CA ILE A 322 7.46 -0.79 -4.39
C ILE A 322 7.24 0.73 -4.57
N CYS A 323 6.52 1.35 -3.63
CA CYS A 323 6.21 2.79 -3.70
C CYS A 323 6.73 3.58 -2.50
N LEU A 324 7.34 2.93 -1.50
CA LEU A 324 7.75 3.54 -0.24
C LEU A 324 9.18 4.11 -0.30
N GLY A 325 9.32 5.27 -0.94
CA GLY A 325 10.55 6.09 -0.88
C GLY A 325 10.50 7.17 0.21
N LEU A 326 11.53 8.00 0.28
CA LEU A 326 11.63 9.15 1.17
C LEU A 326 10.43 10.09 1.03
N GLY A 327 10.06 10.45 -0.21
CA GLY A 327 8.92 11.33 -0.48
C GLY A 327 7.62 10.76 0.09
N THR A 328 7.30 9.51 -0.25
CA THR A 328 6.13 8.76 0.28
C THR A 328 6.15 8.70 1.81
N ALA A 329 7.32 8.42 2.40
CA ALA A 329 7.47 8.34 3.85
C ALA A 329 7.33 9.70 4.55
N GLU A 330 7.69 10.80 3.89
CA GLU A 330 7.45 12.16 4.37
C GLU A 330 5.99 12.54 4.27
N ASP A 331 5.32 12.18 3.18
CA ASP A 331 3.87 12.35 3.03
C ASP A 331 3.16 11.62 4.17
N ILE A 332 3.34 10.32 4.31
CA ILE A 332 2.73 9.50 5.38
C ILE A 332 2.96 10.10 6.77
N TYR A 333 4.18 10.59 7.05
CA TYR A 333 4.52 11.26 8.30
C TYR A 333 3.75 12.58 8.49
N ASN A 334 3.74 13.44 7.48
CA ASN A 334 3.01 14.71 7.50
C ASN A 334 1.50 14.49 7.61
N LEU A 335 1.00 13.37 7.07
CA LEU A 335 -0.39 12.99 7.21
C LEU A 335 -0.71 12.38 8.58
N ARG A 336 0.29 12.18 9.45
CA ARG A 336 0.19 11.56 10.77
C ARG A 336 -0.36 10.13 10.70
N LEU A 337 0.03 9.39 9.67
CA LEU A 337 -0.40 8.01 9.44
C LEU A 337 0.64 6.97 9.89
N CYS A 338 1.84 7.41 10.26
CA CYS A 338 2.86 6.52 10.82
C CYS A 338 3.18 6.85 12.28
N LYS A 339 3.80 5.87 12.94
CA LYS A 339 4.47 6.02 14.23
C LYS A 339 5.97 5.87 14.08
N SER A 340 6.70 6.50 14.98
CA SER A 340 8.14 6.34 15.13
C SER A 340 8.43 5.26 16.16
N VAL A 341 9.05 4.16 15.74
CA VAL A 341 9.40 3.03 16.62
C VAL A 341 10.87 2.66 16.48
N ASP A 342 11.42 1.98 17.48
CA ASP A 342 12.81 1.50 17.44
C ASP A 342 12.92 0.12 16.78
N LEU A 343 11.87 -0.71 16.89
CA LEU A 343 11.80 -2.04 16.27
C LEU A 343 10.36 -2.38 15.85
N VAL A 344 10.24 -3.31 14.90
CA VAL A 344 8.95 -3.87 14.44
C VAL A 344 8.69 -5.16 15.21
N HIS A 345 7.51 -5.29 15.79
CA HIS A 345 7.13 -6.44 16.61
C HIS A 345 6.15 -7.35 15.88
N HIS A 346 5.91 -8.55 16.42
CA HIS A 346 4.90 -9.48 15.90
C HIS A 346 3.51 -8.84 15.79
N HIS A 347 3.14 -7.96 16.74
CA HIS A 347 1.85 -7.27 16.73
C HIS A 347 1.69 -6.28 15.57
N ASP A 348 2.78 -5.81 14.97
CA ASP A 348 2.74 -4.96 13.77
C ASP A 348 2.50 -5.82 12.51
N VAL A 349 2.98 -7.06 12.45
CA VAL A 349 2.81 -7.92 11.27
C VAL A 349 1.51 -8.71 11.32
N PHE A 350 0.99 -8.94 12.53
CA PHE A 350 -0.20 -9.75 12.80
C PHE A 350 -1.42 -9.41 11.92
N PRO A 351 -1.83 -8.13 11.75
CA PRO A 351 -3.01 -7.81 10.94
C PRO A 351 -2.89 -8.27 9.47
N VAL A 352 -1.68 -8.22 8.91
CA VAL A 352 -1.43 -8.58 7.52
C VAL A 352 -1.59 -10.09 7.33
N ILE A 353 -0.96 -10.89 8.19
CA ILE A 353 -0.97 -12.35 8.05
C ILE A 353 -2.37 -12.92 8.20
N TYR A 354 -3.12 -12.48 9.20
CA TYR A 354 -4.44 -13.05 9.43
C TYR A 354 -5.48 -12.62 8.39
N ASN A 355 -5.37 -11.41 7.84
CA ASN A 355 -6.21 -11.02 6.71
C ASN A 355 -6.10 -12.00 5.54
N LEU A 356 -4.97 -12.71 5.39
CA LEU A 356 -4.81 -13.75 4.38
C LEU A 356 -5.56 -15.04 4.72
N VAL A 357 -5.34 -15.57 5.93
CA VAL A 357 -5.96 -16.84 6.38
C VAL A 357 -7.49 -16.79 6.29
N ALA A 358 -8.07 -15.61 6.52
CA ALA A 358 -9.48 -15.30 6.31
C ALA A 358 -10.06 -15.69 4.96
N HIS A 359 -9.32 -15.36 3.90
CA HIS A 359 -9.82 -15.47 2.54
C HIS A 359 -9.65 -16.90 2.01
N ASN A 360 -8.65 -17.63 2.49
CA ASN A 360 -8.41 -19.04 2.14
C ASN A 360 -9.39 -20.01 2.84
N GLY A 361 -10.02 -19.62 3.95
CA GLY A 361 -10.94 -20.47 4.72
C GLY A 361 -12.34 -20.69 4.12
N LYS A 362 -12.57 -20.34 2.85
CA LYS A 362 -13.89 -20.46 2.18
C LYS A 362 -14.08 -21.72 1.32
N GLU A 363 -13.12 -22.65 1.30
CA GLU A 363 -13.32 -23.98 0.72
C GLU A 363 -13.53 -25.04 1.82
N ILE A 364 -14.75 -25.11 2.37
CA ILE A 364 -15.29 -26.35 2.96
C ILE A 364 -16.75 -26.50 2.54
#